data_AF-A0A958UXJ3-F1
#
_entry.id   AF-A0A958UXJ3-F1
#
_cell.length_a   1.000
_cell.length_b   1.000
_cell.length_c   1.000
_cell.angle_alpha   90.00
_cell.angle_beta   90.00
_cell.angle_gamma   90.00
#
_symmetry.space_group_name_H-M   'P 1'
#
loop_
_entity.id
_entity.type
_entity.pdbx_description
1 polymer ?
#
loop_
_entity_poly.entity_id
_entity_poly.type
_entity_poly.pdbx_seq_one_letter_code
_entity_poly.pdbx_strand_id
1 'polypeptide(L)'
;MRYTRHFSMAVNELGTPQLDVKQFKVFMNIVALESRIAAYEQVHKAFANTPHAHKMAVEINKVRQSLSHLTLNMSPEALLEELLELSQG
;
A
#
# COMPACT_ATOMS: atom_id res chain seq x y z
N MET A 1 6.94 -2.70 0.31
CA MET A 1 5.98 -2.38 -0.76
C MET A 1 5.54 -3.69 -1.42
N ARG A 2 4.56 -4.36 -0.81
CA ARG A 2 4.02 -5.66 -1.24
C ARG A 2 2.95 -5.46 -2.32
N TYR A 3 1.98 -4.58 -2.07
CA TYR A 3 0.87 -4.33 -2.99
C TYR A 3 1.35 -3.67 -4.28
N THR A 4 2.12 -2.59 -4.17
CA THR A 4 2.67 -1.84 -5.32
C THR A 4 3.47 -2.75 -6.25
N ARG A 5 4.26 -3.68 -5.68
CA ARG A 5 5.04 -4.64 -6.46
C ARG A 5 4.14 -5.61 -7.22
N HIS A 6 3.15 -6.17 -6.55
CA HIS A 6 2.21 -7.11 -7.16
C HIS A 6 1.43 -6.45 -8.31
N PHE A 7 0.91 -5.24 -8.08
CA PHE A 7 0.23 -4.47 -9.11
C PHE A 7 1.12 -4.12 -10.30
N SER A 8 2.38 -3.73 -10.06
CA SER A 8 3.32 -3.45 -11.15
C SER A 8 3.60 -4.69 -11.99
N MET A 9 3.72 -5.87 -11.37
CA MET A 9 3.87 -7.13 -12.10
C MET A 9 2.63 -7.44 -12.94
N ALA A 10 1.43 -7.32 -12.34
CA ALA A 10 0.18 -7.55 -13.06
C ALA A 10 0.03 -6.61 -14.27
N VAL A 11 0.41 -5.33 -14.15
CA VAL A 11 0.39 -4.38 -15.27
C VAL A 11 1.33 -4.79 -16.40
N ASN A 12 2.51 -5.33 -16.06
CA ASN A 12 3.48 -5.78 -17.05
C ASN A 12 3.05 -7.07 -17.75
N GLU A 13 2.36 -7.97 -17.05
CA GLU A 13 1.94 -9.29 -17.57
C GLU A 13 0.61 -9.22 -18.33
N LEU A 14 -0.36 -8.45 -17.81
CA LEU A 14 -1.74 -8.42 -18.29
C LEU A 14 -2.09 -7.12 -19.04
N GLY A 15 -1.15 -6.17 -19.10
CA GLY A 15 -1.41 -4.81 -19.57
C GLY A 15 -2.06 -3.94 -18.49
N THR A 16 -2.39 -2.69 -18.83
CA THR A 16 -3.03 -1.77 -17.87
C THR A 16 -4.44 -2.28 -17.54
N PRO A 17 -4.74 -2.64 -16.28
CA PRO A 17 -6.06 -3.10 -15.91
C PRO A 17 -7.09 -1.97 -16.12
N GLN A 18 -8.26 -2.32 -16.64
CA GLN A 18 -9.37 -1.37 -16.77
C GLN A 18 -9.95 -1.14 -15.38
N LEU A 19 -9.38 -0.18 -14.66
CA LEU A 19 -9.90 0.27 -13.37
C LEU A 19 -10.75 1.52 -13.59
N ASP A 20 -11.90 1.57 -12.92
CA ASP A 20 -12.67 2.79 -12.79
C ASP A 20 -11.92 3.82 -11.93
N VAL A 21 -12.44 5.05 -11.89
CA VAL A 21 -11.81 6.15 -11.14
C VAL A 21 -11.72 5.84 -9.64
N LYS A 22 -12.65 5.07 -9.07
CA LYS A 22 -12.67 4.73 -7.64
C LYS A 22 -11.59 3.68 -7.32
N GLN A 23 -11.49 2.62 -8.10
CA GLN A 23 -10.48 1.57 -7.95
C GLN A 23 -9.09 2.12 -8.19
N PHE A 24 -8.91 2.97 -9.21
CA PHE A 24 -7.65 3.67 -9.43
C PHE A 24 -7.26 4.54 -8.23
N LYS A 25 -8.23 5.25 -7.63
CA LYS A 25 -7.99 6.03 -6.41
C LYS A 25 -7.59 5.14 -5.23
N VAL A 26 -8.24 3.98 -5.04
CA VAL A 26 -7.85 3.00 -4.01
C VAL A 26 -6.42 2.51 -4.24
N PHE A 27 -6.10 2.14 -5.48
CA PHE A 27 -4.75 1.73 -5.87
C PHE A 27 -3.70 2.80 -5.55
N MET A 28 -3.92 4.05 -5.98
CA MET A 28 -2.98 5.14 -5.71
C MET A 28 -2.83 5.46 -4.22
N ASN A 29 -3.90 5.34 -3.44
CA ASN A 29 -3.83 5.48 -1.99
C ASN A 29 -2.97 4.39 -1.35
N ILE A 30 -3.09 3.14 -1.80
CA ILE A 30 -2.25 2.03 -1.34
C ILE A 30 -0.78 2.31 -1.63
N VAL A 31 -0.46 2.72 -2.87
CA VAL A 31 0.92 3.07 -3.26
C VAL A 31 1.47 4.17 -2.35
N ALA A 32 0.71 5.24 -2.13
CA ALA A 32 1.12 6.35 -1.28
C ALA A 32 1.38 5.91 0.18
N LEU A 33 0.51 5.06 0.75
CA LEU A 33 0.70 4.52 2.10
C LEU A 33 1.94 3.63 2.19
N GLU A 34 2.18 2.77 1.19
CA GLU A 34 3.36 1.91 1.16
C GLU A 34 4.67 2.71 1.02
N SER A 35 4.69 3.74 0.18
CA SER A 35 5.83 4.65 0.06
C SER A 35 6.10 5.41 1.35
N ARG A 36 5.04 5.85 2.05
CA ARG A 36 5.17 6.53 3.35
C ARG A 36 5.73 5.60 4.42
N ILE A 37 5.29 4.34 4.47
CA ILE A 37 5.86 3.33 5.37
C ILE A 37 7.35 3.14 5.08
N ALA A 38 7.73 2.96 3.81
CA ALA A 38 9.13 2.76 3.43
C ALA A 38 10.02 3.96 3.84
N ALA A 39 9.54 5.19 3.62
CA ALA A 39 10.23 6.39 4.03
C ALA A 39 10.39 6.47 5.56
N TYR A 40 9.32 6.19 6.31
CA TYR A 40 9.36 6.20 7.77
C TYR A 40 10.27 5.10 8.34
N GLU A 41 10.31 3.92 7.73
CA GLU A 41 11.23 2.86 8.12
C GLU A 41 12.69 3.26 7.87
N GLN A 42 12.98 3.94 6.76
CA GLN A 42 14.32 4.47 6.49
C GLN A 42 14.73 5.51 7.52
N VAL A 43 13.83 6.44 7.86
CA VAL A 43 14.07 7.45 8.89
C VAL A 43 14.20 6.82 10.28
N HIS A 44 13.36 5.84 10.62
CA HIS A 44 13.43 5.10 11.89
C HIS A 44 14.80 4.42 12.06
N LYS A 45 15.33 3.82 11.00
CA LYS A 45 16.68 3.22 11.00
C LYS A 45 17.77 4.28 11.23
N ALA A 46 17.64 5.46 10.63
CA ALA A 46 18.60 6.55 10.80
C ALA A 46 18.61 7.12 12.23
N PHE A 47 17.47 7.12 12.91
CA PHE A 47 17.31 7.57 14.29
C PHE A 47 17.38 6.44 15.33
N ALA A 48 17.89 5.26 14.96
CA ALA A 48 18.06 4.15 15.88
C ALA A 48 18.82 4.59 17.14
N ASN A 49 18.37 4.14 18.31
CA ASN A 49 18.92 4.49 19.64
C ASN A 49 18.68 5.94 20.10
N THR A 50 17.83 6.70 19.40
CA THR A 50 17.36 8.01 19.89
C THR A 50 15.95 7.90 20.49
N PRO A 51 15.55 8.83 21.37
CA PRO A 51 14.16 8.92 21.84
C PRO A 51 13.13 9.08 20.71
N HIS A 52 13.57 9.51 19.52
CA HIS A 52 12.70 9.78 18.37
C HIS A 52 12.31 8.49 17.63
N ALA A 53 13.06 7.39 17.82
CA ALA A 53 12.74 6.09 17.23
C ALA A 53 11.34 5.61 17.66
N HIS A 54 11.00 5.75 18.94
CA HIS A 54 9.68 5.33 19.45
C HIS A 54 8.54 6.10 18.78
N LYS A 55 8.67 7.42 18.64
CA LYS A 55 7.67 8.26 17.95
C LYS A 55 7.49 7.81 16.49
N MET A 56 8.58 7.51 15.80
CA MET A 56 8.53 7.05 14.42
C MET A 56 7.88 5.66 14.30
N ALA A 57 8.13 4.74 15.25
CA ALA A 57 7.46 3.44 15.30
C ALA A 57 5.94 3.57 15.45
N VAL A 58 5.46 4.51 16.27
CA VAL A 58 4.03 4.80 16.41
C VAL A 58 3.44 5.30 15.09
N GLU A 59 4.12 6.21 14.39
CA GLU A 59 3.65 6.72 13.10
C GLU A 59 3.65 5.64 12.01
N ILE A 60 4.67 4.77 11.97
CA ILE A 60 4.68 3.59 11.07
C ILE A 60 3.45 2.72 11.32
N ASN A 61 3.12 2.44 12.60
CA ASN A 61 1.98 1.61 12.95
C ASN A 61 0.64 2.24 12.53
N LYS A 62 0.47 3.56 12.67
CA LYS A 62 -0.75 4.25 12.20
C LYS A 62 -0.93 4.15 10.68
N VAL A 63 0.16 4.31 9.92
CA VAL A 63 0.11 4.19 8.45
C VAL A 63 -0.17 2.74 8.06
N ARG A 64 0.41 1.75 8.74
CA ARG A 64 0.10 0.33 8.55
C ARG A 64 -1.36 0.01 8.85
N GLN A 65 -1.94 0.56 9.92
CA GLN A 65 -3.36 0.40 10.22
C GLN A 65 -4.25 1.01 9.13
N SER A 66 -3.87 2.18 8.61
CA SER A 66 -4.59 2.81 7.50
C SER A 66 -4.54 1.95 6.23
N LEU A 67 -3.37 1.35 5.95
CA LEU A 67 -3.22 0.41 4.84
C LEU A 67 -4.09 -0.84 5.06
N SER A 68 -4.01 -1.47 6.23
CA SER A 68 -4.84 -2.62 6.60
C SER A 68 -6.34 -2.34 6.49
N HIS A 69 -6.79 -1.15 6.86
CA HIS A 69 -8.19 -0.74 6.74
C HIS A 69 -8.59 -0.58 5.27
N LEU A 70 -7.74 0.07 4.47
CA LEU A 70 -7.99 0.26 3.03
C LEU A 70 -7.99 -1.05 2.25
N THR A 71 -7.15 -2.00 2.64
CA THR A 71 -7.02 -3.30 1.97
C THR A 71 -7.91 -4.38 2.58
N LEU A 72 -8.65 -4.07 3.66
CA LEU A 72 -9.41 -5.05 4.46
C LEU A 72 -8.56 -6.27 4.88
N ASN A 73 -7.24 -6.07 5.06
CA ASN A 73 -6.24 -7.11 5.26
C ASN A 73 -6.18 -8.21 4.17
N MET A 74 -6.74 -7.97 2.99
CA MET A 74 -6.63 -8.88 1.84
C MET A 74 -5.17 -9.02 1.40
N SER A 75 -4.83 -10.17 0.81
CA SER A 75 -3.56 -10.30 0.10
C SER A 75 -3.56 -9.39 -1.15
N PRO A 76 -2.39 -9.02 -1.71
CA PRO A 76 -2.31 -8.26 -2.95
C PRO A 76 -3.05 -8.92 -4.10
N GLU A 77 -2.99 -10.25 -4.18
CA GLU A 77 -3.67 -11.05 -5.20
C GLU A 77 -5.19 -10.89 -5.07
N ALA A 78 -5.73 -11.15 -3.88
CA ALA A 78 -7.16 -11.03 -3.61
C ALA A 78 -7.69 -9.59 -3.77
N LEU A 79 -6.88 -8.60 -3.38
CA LEU A 79 -7.25 -7.20 -3.55
C LEU A 79 -7.25 -6.76 -5.02
N LEU A 80 -6.31 -7.26 -5.82
CA LEU A 80 -6.30 -6.99 -7.25
C LEU A 80 -7.54 -7.60 -7.92
N GLU A 81 -7.86 -8.84 -7.58
CA GLU A 81 -9.06 -9.51 -8.07
C GLU A 81 -10.33 -8.72 -7.71
N GLU A 82 -10.49 -8.33 -6.45
CA GLU A 82 -11.61 -7.49 -5.99
C GLU A 82 -11.71 -6.17 -6.78
N LEU A 83 -10.59 -5.48 -6.99
CA LEU A 83 -10.58 -4.21 -7.75
C LEU A 83 -10.95 -4.41 -9.23
N LEU A 84 -10.62 -5.56 -9.81
CA LEU A 84 -10.97 -5.91 -11.18
C LEU A 84 -12.45 -6.34 -11.29
N GLU A 85 -12.96 -7.11 -10.34
CA GLU A 85 -14.37 -7.53 -10.33
C GLU A 85 -15.31 -6.33 -10.18
N LEU A 86 -15.00 -5.42 -9.25
CA LEU A 86 -15.76 -4.19 -9.06
C LEU A 86 -15.76 -3.28 -10.30
N SER A 87 -14.80 -3.43 -11.22
CA SER A 87 -14.71 -2.62 -12.44
C SER A 87 -15.69 -3.05 -13.54
N GLN A 88 -16.20 -4.29 -13.45
CA GLN A 88 -17.10 -4.88 -14.45
C GLN A 88 -18.59 -4.80 -14.06
N GLY A 89 -18.89 -4.23 -12.88
CA GLY A 89 -20.25 -4.05 -12.34
C GLY A 89 -20.87 -2.68 -12.60
#